data_AF-M7SZK5-F1
#
_entry.id   AF-M7SZK5-F1
#
_cell.length_a   1.000
_cell.length_b   1.000
_cell.length_c   1.000
_cell.angle_alpha   90.00
_cell.angle_beta   90.00
_cell.angle_gamma   90.00
#
_symmetry.space_group_name_H-M   'P 1'
#
loop_
_entity.id
_entity.type
_entity.pdbx_description
1 polymer ?
#
loop_
_entity_poly.entity_id
_entity_poly.type
_entity_poly.pdbx_seq_one_letter_code
_entity_poly.pdbx_strand_id
1 'polypeptide(L)'
;MVPEMKTDLEAGIVTVRPEDAKDMFYQDLDDETIAKLVKDLHPQSFGAFWSTTTYAAWRYIPTTYILCMEDKPTTVVAAQYLIDSAKASGTHKIDNVIKMNAGHSPFISKPDWTAETLIKESSREV
;
A
#
# COMPACT_ATOMS: atom_id res chain seq x y z
N MET A 1 4.49 14.04 2.03
CA MET A 1 4.65 13.06 0.94
C MET A 1 6.13 12.80 0.73
N VAL A 2 6.50 11.63 0.23
CA VAL A 2 7.91 11.31 -0.07
C VAL A 2 8.40 12.11 -1.28
N PRO A 3 9.71 12.39 -1.41
CA PRO A 3 10.26 13.26 -2.46
C PRO A 3 9.92 12.86 -3.91
N GLU A 4 9.67 11.58 -4.15
CA GLU A 4 9.36 10.98 -5.44
C GLU A 4 7.93 11.30 -5.90
N MET A 5 7.03 11.64 -4.96
CA MET A 5 5.66 12.08 -5.26
C MET A 5 5.64 13.56 -5.65
N LYS A 6 5.59 13.85 -6.95
CA LYS A 6 5.55 15.20 -7.51
C LYS A 6 4.12 15.73 -7.48
N THR A 7 3.92 16.81 -6.75
CA THR A 7 2.59 17.42 -6.58
C THR A 7 2.43 18.60 -7.52
N ASP A 8 1.36 18.59 -8.30
CA ASP A 8 0.88 19.75 -9.04
C ASP A 8 -0.43 20.21 -8.38
N LEU A 9 -0.34 21.31 -7.61
CA LEU A 9 -1.48 21.83 -6.85
C LEU A 9 -2.53 22.50 -7.75
N GLU A 10 -2.11 23.10 -8.86
CA GLU A 10 -3.01 23.75 -9.82
C GLU A 10 -3.83 22.69 -10.57
N ALA A 11 -3.17 21.62 -11.01
CA ALA A 11 -3.86 20.50 -11.65
C ALA A 11 -4.55 19.55 -10.64
N GLY A 12 -4.27 19.68 -9.34
CA GLY A 12 -4.85 18.86 -8.29
C GLY A 12 -4.44 17.39 -8.35
N ILE A 13 -3.20 17.11 -8.75
CA ILE A 13 -2.68 15.75 -8.97
C ILE A 13 -1.34 15.52 -8.28
N VAL A 14 -1.05 14.24 -8.05
CA VAL A 14 0.25 13.72 -7.65
C VAL A 14 0.71 12.73 -8.71
N THR A 15 1.97 12.84 -9.12
CA THR A 15 2.61 11.96 -10.10
C THR A 15 3.88 11.37 -9.53
N VAL A 16 4.28 10.22 -10.07
CA VAL A 16 5.62 9.64 -9.86
C VAL A 16 6.25 9.52 -11.24
N ARG A 17 7.49 9.96 -11.37
CA ARG A 17 8.18 9.89 -12.67
C ARG A 17 8.59 8.45 -12.96
N PRO A 18 8.64 8.02 -14.22
CA PRO A 18 9.01 6.64 -14.57
C PRO A 18 10.34 6.19 -13.96
N GLU A 19 11.33 7.07 -13.86
CA GLU A 19 12.63 6.79 -13.23
C GLU A 19 12.55 6.50 -11.72
N ASP A 20 11.53 7.04 -11.03
CA ASP A 20 11.34 6.87 -9.59
C ASP A 20 10.47 5.63 -9.28
N ALA A 21 9.80 5.05 -10.29
CA ALA A 21 8.80 4.00 -10.11
C ALA A 21 9.36 2.69 -9.52
N LYS A 22 10.63 2.36 -9.81
CA LYS A 22 11.29 1.19 -9.24
C LYS A 22 11.35 1.28 -7.72
N ASP A 23 11.89 2.36 -7.19
CA ASP A 23 12.03 2.53 -5.75
C ASP A 23 10.68 2.82 -5.05
N MET A 24 9.71 3.35 -5.79
CA MET A 24 8.38 3.66 -5.27
C MET A 24 7.41 2.46 -5.22
N PHE A 25 7.40 1.60 -6.22
CA PHE A 25 6.33 0.60 -6.38
C PHE A 25 6.83 -0.82 -6.64
N TYR A 26 8.02 -0.97 -7.21
CA TYR A 26 8.45 -2.20 -7.89
C TYR A 26 9.87 -2.63 -7.50
N GLN A 27 10.30 -2.36 -6.26
CA GLN A 27 11.69 -2.52 -5.85
C GLN A 27 12.19 -3.98 -5.84
N ASP A 28 11.26 -4.93 -5.88
CA ASP A 28 11.48 -6.38 -5.87
C ASP A 28 11.11 -7.04 -7.22
N LEU A 29 11.02 -6.25 -8.30
CA LEU A 29 10.82 -6.72 -9.68
C LEU A 29 12.06 -6.48 -10.56
N ASP A 30 12.16 -7.23 -11.65
CA ASP A 30 13.19 -7.03 -12.68
C ASP A 30 12.89 -5.82 -13.59
N ASP A 31 13.93 -5.26 -14.19
CA ASP A 31 13.83 -4.02 -14.98
C ASP A 31 12.95 -4.18 -16.24
N GLU A 32 12.85 -5.39 -16.82
CA GLU A 32 12.01 -5.63 -18.00
C GLU A 32 10.52 -5.55 -17.63
N THR A 33 10.15 -6.18 -16.52
CA THR A 33 8.80 -6.10 -15.95
C THR A 33 8.45 -4.67 -15.56
N ILE A 34 9.36 -3.96 -14.89
CA ILE A 34 9.17 -2.56 -14.51
C ILE A 34 8.93 -1.70 -15.75
N ALA A 35 9.74 -1.84 -16.79
CA ALA A 35 9.61 -1.06 -18.03
C ALA A 35 8.26 -1.25 -18.74
N LYS A 36 7.55 -2.35 -18.49
CA LYS A 36 6.18 -2.57 -18.95
C LYS A 36 5.18 -1.86 -18.04
N LEU A 37 5.28 -2.07 -16.73
CA LEU A 37 4.34 -1.52 -15.73
C LEU A 37 4.35 0.02 -15.67
N VAL A 38 5.51 0.66 -15.80
CA VAL A 38 5.61 2.13 -15.71
C VAL A 38 4.83 2.86 -16.81
N LYS A 39 4.52 2.18 -17.92
CA LYS A 39 3.72 2.76 -19.01
C LYS A 39 2.25 2.93 -18.64
N ASP A 40 1.79 2.18 -17.64
CA ASP A 40 0.40 2.21 -17.17
C ASP A 40 0.21 3.18 -15.99
N LEU A 41 1.28 3.81 -15.49
CA LEU A 41 1.20 4.81 -14.42
C LEU A 41 0.53 6.09 -14.92
N HIS A 42 -0.42 6.58 -14.11
CA HIS A 42 -1.18 7.79 -14.37
C HIS A 42 -1.14 8.72 -13.15
N PRO A 43 -1.41 10.03 -13.32
CA PRO A 43 -1.58 10.93 -12.20
C PRO A 43 -2.71 10.49 -11.26
N GLN A 44 -2.46 10.54 -9.96
CA GLN A 44 -3.46 10.30 -8.92
C GLN A 44 -4.01 11.64 -8.42
N SER A 45 -5.31 11.72 -8.13
CA SER A 45 -5.90 12.92 -7.53
C SER A 45 -5.22 13.27 -6.19
N PHE A 46 -4.80 14.52 -6.03
CA PHE A 46 -4.29 15.05 -4.76
C PHE A 46 -5.31 14.90 -3.62
N GLY A 47 -6.61 15.02 -3.96
CA GLY A 47 -7.70 14.87 -3.00
C GLY A 47 -7.74 13.50 -2.32
N ALA A 48 -7.27 12.43 -2.97
CA ALA A 48 -7.22 11.09 -2.38
C ALA A 48 -6.31 10.99 -1.14
N PHE A 49 -5.33 11.89 -1.01
CA PHE A 49 -4.39 11.90 0.12
C PHE A 49 -4.83 12.83 1.26
N TRP A 50 -5.64 13.85 0.96
CA TRP A 50 -5.87 14.97 1.87
C TRP A 50 -7.34 15.26 2.19
N SER A 51 -8.27 14.61 1.50
CA SER A 51 -9.69 14.77 1.80
C SER A 51 -10.04 14.09 3.11
N THR A 52 -10.86 14.74 3.93
CA THR A 52 -11.34 14.18 5.19
C THR A 52 -12.19 12.94 4.94
N THR A 53 -11.75 11.79 5.45
CA THR A 53 -12.56 10.57 5.45
C THR A 53 -13.62 10.67 6.55
N THR A 54 -14.88 10.43 6.22
CA THR A 54 -16.01 10.43 7.18
C THR A 54 -16.34 9.05 7.72
N TYR A 55 -15.77 8.00 7.13
CA TYR A 55 -16.00 6.61 7.52
C TYR A 55 -14.75 5.75 7.27
N ALA A 56 -14.56 4.73 8.11
CA ALA A 56 -13.44 3.80 8.02
C ALA A 56 -13.94 2.36 8.25
N ALA A 57 -14.03 1.57 7.17
CA ALA A 57 -14.60 0.22 7.22
C ALA A 57 -13.85 -0.72 8.19
N TRP A 58 -12.53 -0.58 8.30
CA TRP A 58 -11.68 -1.37 9.21
C TRP A 58 -12.03 -1.19 10.69
N ARG A 59 -12.84 -0.19 11.03
CA ARG A 59 -13.36 -0.02 12.40
C ARG A 59 -14.45 -1.04 12.76
N TYR A 60 -15.15 -1.58 11.76
CA TYR A 60 -16.38 -2.35 11.97
C TYR A 60 -16.37 -3.71 11.26
N ILE A 61 -15.51 -3.88 10.26
CA ILE A 61 -15.35 -5.13 9.50
C ILE A 61 -14.02 -5.78 9.89
N PRO A 62 -14.00 -7.08 10.24
CA PRO A 62 -12.76 -7.83 10.46
C PRO A 62 -11.75 -7.57 9.35
N THR A 63 -10.54 -7.17 9.73
CA THR A 63 -9.55 -6.61 8.80
C THR A 63 -8.18 -7.21 9.09
N THR A 64 -7.61 -7.80 8.04
CA THR A 64 -6.22 -8.25 8.03
C THR A 64 -5.36 -7.22 7.32
N TYR A 65 -4.24 -6.84 7.93
CA TYR A 65 -3.24 -5.98 7.30
C TYR A 65 -2.05 -6.81 6.82
N ILE A 66 -1.65 -6.67 5.56
CA ILE A 66 -0.42 -7.27 5.03
C ILE A 66 0.71 -6.24 5.14
N LEU A 67 1.67 -6.52 6.01
CA LEU A 67 2.85 -5.70 6.24
C LEU A 67 4.02 -6.21 5.36
N CYS A 68 4.32 -5.45 4.32
CA CYS A 68 5.45 -5.69 3.43
C CYS A 68 6.76 -5.25 4.10
N MET A 69 7.60 -6.22 4.45
CA MET A 69 8.82 -6.02 5.24
C MET A 69 9.96 -5.35 4.44
N GLU A 70 9.85 -5.30 3.12
CA GLU A 70 10.85 -4.72 2.21
C GLU A 70 10.27 -3.50 1.44
N ASP A 71 9.12 -2.97 1.90
CA ASP A 71 8.55 -1.73 1.41
C ASP A 71 9.47 -0.54 1.74
N LYS A 72 10.07 0.09 0.71
CA LYS A 72 10.97 1.24 0.90
C LYS A 72 10.20 2.53 1.17
N PRO A 73 9.17 2.92 0.39
CA PRO A 73 8.50 4.21 0.65
C PRO A 73 7.71 4.25 1.95
N THR A 74 7.00 3.17 2.30
CA THR A 74 6.21 3.14 3.55
C THR A 74 7.10 2.81 4.74
N THR A 75 8.18 2.05 4.55
CA THR A 75 9.03 1.46 5.60
C THR A 75 8.24 0.60 6.60
N VAL A 76 8.88 -0.44 7.14
CA VAL A 76 8.24 -1.30 8.15
C VAL A 76 7.87 -0.51 9.40
N VAL A 77 8.71 0.43 9.81
CA VAL A 77 8.50 1.23 11.02
C VAL A 77 7.29 2.15 10.87
N ALA A 78 7.15 2.87 9.75
CA ALA A 78 6.01 3.77 9.58
C ALA A 78 4.70 2.98 9.37
N ALA A 79 4.72 1.88 8.62
CA ALA A 79 3.55 1.00 8.49
C ALA A 79 3.12 0.43 9.84
N GLN A 80 4.05 -0.05 10.67
CA GLN A 80 3.75 -0.54 12.01
C GLN A 80 3.18 0.58 12.90
N TYR A 81 3.76 1.78 12.86
CA TYR A 81 3.24 2.95 13.56
C TYR A 81 1.79 3.29 13.15
N LEU A 82 1.46 3.19 11.86
CA LEU A 82 0.10 3.41 11.37
C LEU A 82 -0.88 2.36 11.92
N ILE A 83 -0.50 1.08 11.92
CA ILE A 83 -1.31 -0.01 12.47
C ILE A 83 -1.56 0.20 13.96
N ASP A 84 -0.50 0.51 14.72
CA ASP A 84 -0.59 0.68 16.17
C ASP A 84 -1.41 1.91 16.54
N SER A 85 -1.21 3.02 15.82
CA SER A 85 -2.01 4.24 15.98
C SER A 85 -3.48 4.02 15.62
N ALA A 86 -3.76 3.25 14.56
CA ALA A 86 -5.13 2.90 14.19
C ALA A 86 -5.82 2.09 15.30
N LYS A 87 -5.15 1.08 15.87
CA LYS A 87 -5.66 0.28 16.99
C LYS A 87 -5.86 1.12 18.26
N ALA A 88 -4.95 2.05 18.56
CA ALA A 88 -5.06 2.94 19.71
C ALA A 88 -6.15 4.02 19.56
N SER A 89 -6.60 4.32 18.34
CA SER A 89 -7.58 5.37 18.05
C SER A 89 -9.05 5.02 18.37
N GLY A 90 -9.30 4.01 19.19
CA GLY A 90 -10.64 3.60 19.63
C GLY A 90 -11.14 2.32 18.96
N THR A 91 -12.44 2.28 18.59
CA THR A 91 -13.05 1.07 18.03
C THR A 91 -12.34 0.64 16.74
N HIS A 92 -11.86 -0.60 16.70
CA HIS A 92 -11.24 -1.22 15.53
C HIS A 92 -11.64 -2.69 15.39
N LYS A 93 -11.55 -3.20 14.16
CA LYS A 93 -11.68 -4.63 13.81
C LYS A 93 -10.44 -5.16 13.08
N ILE A 94 -9.32 -4.44 13.17
CA ILE A 94 -8.00 -4.95 12.78
C ILE A 94 -7.57 -6.04 13.76
N ASP A 95 -7.68 -7.29 13.35
CA ASP A 95 -7.52 -8.47 14.20
C ASP A 95 -6.37 -9.37 13.76
N ASN A 96 -5.83 -9.17 12.55
CA ASN A 96 -4.69 -9.91 12.04
C ASN A 96 -3.68 -9.00 11.32
N VAL A 97 -2.40 -9.30 11.46
CA VAL A 97 -1.30 -8.64 10.75
C VAL A 97 -0.35 -9.70 10.22
N ILE A 98 -0.28 -9.83 8.90
CA ILE A 98 0.57 -10.80 8.22
C ILE A 98 1.83 -10.08 7.76
N LYS A 99 3.00 -10.58 8.14
CA LYS A 99 4.29 -10.07 7.65
C LYS A 99 4.70 -10.84 6.39
N MET A 100 5.11 -10.13 5.35
CA MET A 100 5.58 -10.71 4.10
C MET A 100 6.86 -10.01 3.65
N ASN A 101 7.86 -10.80 3.25
CA ASN A 101 9.08 -10.32 2.60
C ASN A 101 8.79 -9.99 1.13
N ALA A 102 8.17 -8.85 0.92
CA ALA A 102 7.91 -8.26 -0.39
C ALA A 102 8.11 -6.74 -0.32
N GLY A 103 8.29 -6.14 -1.49
CA GLY A 103 8.27 -4.71 -1.70
C GLY A 103 6.86 -4.11 -1.61
N HIS A 104 6.64 -2.99 -2.28
CA HIS A 104 5.39 -2.23 -2.16
C HIS A 104 4.18 -2.92 -2.78
N SER A 105 4.38 -3.74 -3.81
CA SER A 105 3.31 -4.34 -4.63
C SER A 105 3.32 -5.87 -4.59
N PRO A 106 2.99 -6.52 -3.45
CA PRO A 106 3.05 -7.98 -3.31
C PRO A 106 2.11 -8.70 -4.27
N PHE A 107 1.01 -8.06 -4.69
CA PHE A 107 0.08 -8.60 -5.69
C PHE A 107 0.68 -8.71 -7.10
N ILE A 108 1.84 -8.07 -7.36
CA ILE A 108 2.61 -8.20 -8.60
C ILE A 108 3.82 -9.10 -8.38
N SER A 109 4.60 -8.88 -7.30
CA SER A 109 5.85 -9.61 -7.07
C SER A 109 5.68 -11.00 -6.47
N LYS A 110 4.56 -11.25 -5.79
CA LYS A 110 4.19 -12.51 -5.13
C LYS A 110 2.71 -12.86 -5.43
N PRO A 111 2.30 -13.00 -6.70
CA PRO A 111 0.89 -13.09 -7.07
C PRO A 111 0.22 -14.35 -6.50
N ASP A 112 0.87 -15.51 -6.57
CA ASP A 112 0.32 -16.78 -6.06
C ASP A 112 0.12 -16.71 -4.54
N TRP A 113 1.14 -16.27 -3.81
CA TRP A 113 1.03 -16.07 -2.37
C TRP A 113 -0.07 -15.07 -2.00
N THR A 114 -0.19 -13.97 -2.75
CA THR A 114 -1.21 -12.96 -2.51
C THR A 114 -2.60 -13.56 -2.69
N ALA A 115 -2.82 -14.31 -3.77
CA ALA A 115 -4.09 -14.99 -4.03
C ALA A 115 -4.42 -16.02 -2.94
N GLU A 116 -3.47 -16.87 -2.57
CA GLU A 116 -3.63 -17.87 -1.50
C GLU A 116 -3.97 -17.21 -0.15
N THR A 117 -3.29 -16.10 0.17
CA THR A 117 -3.52 -15.34 1.40
C THR A 117 -4.92 -14.75 1.42
N LEU A 118 -5.38 -14.16 0.31
CA LEU A 118 -6.74 -13.63 0.21
C LEU A 118 -7.80 -14.73 0.39
N ILE A 119 -7.60 -15.90 -0.23
CA ILE A 119 -8.51 -17.05 -0.08
C ILE A 119 -8.55 -17.50 1.37
N LYS A 120 -7.39 -17.67 2.01
CA LYS A 120 -7.29 -18.08 3.41
C LYS A 120 -7.98 -17.10 4.35
N GLU A 121 -7.71 -15.80 4.20
CA GLU A 121 -8.30 -14.78 5.06
C GLU A 121 -9.80 -14.62 4.83
N SER A 122 -10.31 -14.88 3.61
CA SER A 122 -11.75 -14.89 3.33
C SER A 122 -12.51 -16.01 4.06
N SER A 123 -11.83 -17.09 4.44
CA SER A 123 -12.40 -18.25 5.13
C SER A 123 -12.10 -18.27 6.63
N ARG A 124 -11.48 -17.21 7.17
CA ARG A 124 -11.07 -17.14 8.57
C ARG A 124 -12.27 -16.86 9.48
N GLU A 125 -12.39 -17.63 10.55
CA GLU A 125 -13.34 -17.35 11.62
C GLU A 125 -12.85 -16.14 12.45
N VAL A 126 -13.75 -15.17 12.68
CA VAL A 126 -13.48 -13.81 13.20
C VAL A 126 -14.44 -13.41 14.31
#